data_AF-W1DFB9-F1
#
_entry.id   AF-W1DFB9-F1
#
_cell.length_a   1.000
_cell.length_b   1.000
_cell.length_c   1.000
_cell.angle_alpha   90.00
_cell.angle_beta   90.00
_cell.angle_gamma   90.00
#
_symmetry.space_group_name_H-M   'P 1'
#
loop_
_entity.id
_entity.type
_entity.pdbx_description
1 polymer ?
#
loop_
_entity_poly.entity_id
_entity_poly.type
_entity_poly.pdbx_seq_one_letter_code
_entity_poly.pdbx_strand_id
1 'polypeptide(L)' 'MRGERRGPAEQAEALGISLAEELLDNGAREILAAVYDGEAPR' A
#
# COMPACT_ATOMS: atom_id res chain seq x y z
N MET A 1 -0.67 11.98 7.20
CA MET A 1 -0.24 11.33 5.95
C MET A 1 -1.33 11.52 4.92
N ARG A 2 -1.01 12.04 3.72
CA ARG A 2 -2.01 12.20 2.66
C ARG A 2 -1.94 10.97 1.76
N GLY A 3 -2.70 9.93 2.10
CA GLY A 3 -2.67 8.61 1.46
C GLY A 3 -3.31 8.55 0.07
N GLU A 4 -3.22 9.61 -0.72
CA GLU A 4 -3.79 9.67 -2.06
C GLU A 4 -2.77 10.27 -3.04
N ARG A 5 -2.72 9.70 -4.24
CA ARG A 5 -2.02 10.27 -5.40
C ARG A 5 -3.04 10.53 -6.52
N ARG A 6 -2.86 11.63 -7.25
CA ARG A 6 -3.71 12.02 -8.38
C ARG A 6 -2.82 12.37 -9.57
N GLY A 7 -3.23 11.96 -10.76
CA GLY A 7 -2.52 12.25 -11.99
C GLY A 7 -3.24 11.68 -13.22
N PRO A 8 -2.62 11.80 -14.41
CA PRO A 8 -3.18 11.29 -15.66
C PRO A 8 -3.45 9.79 -15.62
N ALA A 9 -4.44 9.32 -16.39
CA ALA A 9 -4.82 7.90 -16.45
C ALA A 9 -3.65 7.02 -16.90
N GLU A 10 -2.80 7.53 -17.79
CA GLU A 10 -1.61 6.85 -18.31
C GLU A 10 -0.54 6.59 -17.24
N GLN A 11 -0.64 7.26 -16.07
CA GLN A 11 0.28 7.11 -14.95
C GLN A 11 -0.33 6.33 -13.78
N ALA A 12 -1.56 5.83 -13.90
CA ALA A 12 -2.30 5.24 -12.80
C ALA A 12 -1.53 4.11 -12.10
N GLU A 13 -0.87 3.23 -12.86
CA GLU A 13 -0.08 2.13 -12.33
C GLU A 13 1.11 2.63 -11.48
N ALA A 14 1.92 3.53 -12.04
CA ALA A 14 3.07 4.10 -11.34
C ALA A 14 2.67 4.88 -10.07
N LEU A 15 1.55 5.60 -10.13
CA LEU A 15 0.99 6.31 -8.97
C LEU A 15 0.50 5.33 -7.90
N GLY A 16 -0.11 4.21 -8.29
CA GLY A 16 -0.53 3.15 -7.36
C GLY A 16 0.67 2.49 -6.68
N ILE A 17 1.69 2.11 -7.44
CA ILE A 17 2.92 1.50 -6.92
C ILE A 17 3.61 2.45 -5.93
N SER A 18 3.87 3.69 -6.34
CA SER A 18 4.56 4.65 -5.47
C SER A 18 3.80 4.97 -4.19
N LEU A 19 2.45 4.94 -4.21
CA LEU A 19 1.64 5.06 -3.00
C LEU A 19 1.72 3.82 -2.13
N ALA A 20 1.65 2.63 -2.71
CA ALA A 20 1.79 1.39 -1.96
C ALA A 20 3.17 1.31 -1.27
N GLU A 21 4.25 1.64 -1.97
CA GLU A 21 5.61 1.70 -1.42
C GLU A 21 5.69 2.67 -0.22
N GLU A 22 5.18 3.89 -0.37
CA GLU A 22 5.13 4.87 0.73
C GLU A 22 4.35 4.35 1.94
N LEU A 23 3.19 3.72 1.73
CA LEU A 23 2.39 3.18 2.82
C LEU A 23 3.13 2.03 3.53
N LEU A 24 3.75 1.14 2.76
CA LEU A 24 4.53 0.02 3.28
C LEU A 24 5.71 0.51 4.13
N ASP A 25 6.43 1.53 3.67
CA ASP A 25 7.57 2.10 4.38
C ASP A 25 7.16 2.93 5.61
N ASN A 26 5.92 3.43 5.64
CA ASN A 26 5.35 4.13 6.79
C ASN A 26 4.54 3.23 7.75
N GLY A 27 4.82 1.93 7.77
CA GLY A 27 4.30 1.02 8.79
C GLY A 27 3.14 0.11 8.35
N ALA A 28 2.74 0.16 7.07
CA ALA A 28 1.71 -0.78 6.59
C ALA A 28 2.22 -2.22 6.52
N ARG A 29 3.55 -2.46 6.44
CA ARG A 29 4.12 -3.82 6.46
C ARG A 29 3.78 -4.56 7.75
N GLU A 30 3.88 -3.91 8.90
CA GLU A 30 3.60 -4.48 10.21
C GLU A 30 2.12 -4.78 10.39
N ILE A 31 1.26 -3.90 9.88
CA ILE A 31 -0.19 -4.11 9.88
C ILE A 31 -0.55 -5.33 9.02
N LEU A 32 -0.02 -5.39 7.78
CA LEU A 32 -0.27 -6.51 6.87
C LEU A 32 0.30 -7.81 7.43
N ALA A 33 1.50 -7.79 8.03
CA ALA A 33 2.10 -8.94 8.68
C ALA A 33 1.19 -9.44 9.82
N ALA A 34 0.69 -8.56 10.69
CA ALA A 34 -0.22 -8.96 11.77
C ALA A 34 -1.53 -9.58 11.26
N VAL A 35 -2.07 -9.09 10.14
CA VAL A 35 -3.28 -9.66 9.52
C VAL A 35 -2.99 -11.04 8.92
N TYR A 36 -1.91 -11.18 8.16
CA TYR A 36 -1.61 -12.42 7.43
C TYR A 36 -0.90 -13.50 8.28
N ASP A 37 -0.16 -13.14 9.33
CA ASP A 37 0.37 -14.09 10.32
C ASP A 37 -0.70 -14.56 11.33
N GLY A 38 -1.73 -13.73 11.60
CA GLY A 38 -2.81 -14.04 12.55
C GLY A 38 -4.00 -14.80 11.96
N GLU A 39 -4.34 -14.54 10.70
CA GLU A 39 -5.39 -15.23 9.94
C GLU A 39 -4.97 -15.37 8.47
N ALA A 40 -4.03 -16.27 8.17
CA ALA A 40 -4.02 -16.86 6.83
C ALA A 40 -5.36 -17.62 6.67
N PRO A 41 -6.17 -17.37 5.63
CA PRO A 41 -7.34 -18.18 5.36
C PRO A 41 -6.90 -19.63 5.18
N ARG A 42 -7.55 -20.56 5.87
CA ARG A 42 -7.48 -21.99 5.50
C ARG A 42 -8.22 -22.24 4.21
#